data_AF-A0A1U7WAH2-F1
#
_entry.id   AF-A0A1U7WAH2-F1
#
_cell.length_a   1.000
_cell.length_b   1.000
_cell.length_c   1.000
_cell.angle_alpha   90.00
_cell.angle_beta   90.00
_cell.angle_gamma   90.00
#
_symmetry.space_group_name_H-M   'P 1'
#
loop_
_entity.id
_entity.type
_entity.pdbx_description
1 polymer ?
#
loop_
_entity_poly.entity_id
_entity_poly.type
_entity_poly.pdbx_seq_one_letter_code
_entity_poly.pdbx_strand_id
1 'polypeptide(L)'
;MGHELHKWTLHADGDRQWGALTTNVSESFNGLLKFARGLLATSIVRMTFKQMAERFVERHRAASELMDKGVQFMPIPMRKFEKYKRRAYWHSYLQYDHDRGIFEVRTAICGHWGNNLHTVNEASRFCSCGKWIIYHMSCAHAMKCFQQVGLGATNYVDRQYSVAAYVNTYSG
;
A
#
# COMPACT_ATOMS: atom_id res chain seq x y z
N MET A 1 -5.70 -8.21 -35.81
CA MET A 1 -4.80 -7.98 -34.66
C MET A 1 -5.65 -7.81 -33.41
N GLY A 2 -5.90 -8.89 -32.69
CA GLY A 2 -6.61 -8.83 -31.41
C GLY A 2 -5.62 -8.38 -30.34
N HIS A 3 -5.87 -7.23 -29.72
CA HIS A 3 -5.14 -6.85 -28.51
C HIS A 3 -5.40 -7.91 -27.44
N GLU A 4 -4.34 -8.54 -26.93
CA GLU A 4 -4.42 -9.43 -25.76
C GLU A 4 -4.85 -8.62 -24.54
N LEU A 5 -6.15 -8.65 -24.22
CA LEU A 5 -6.73 -8.04 -23.01
C LEU A 5 -6.03 -8.49 -21.72
N HIS A 6 -5.43 -9.69 -21.74
CA HIS A 6 -4.66 -10.27 -20.64
C HIS A 6 -3.44 -9.42 -20.25
N LYS A 7 -2.85 -8.66 -21.19
CA LYS A 7 -1.72 -7.76 -20.92
C LYS A 7 -2.14 -6.42 -20.31
N TRP A 8 -3.45 -6.14 -20.25
CA TRP A 8 -4.03 -4.91 -19.71
C TRP A 8 -4.89 -5.14 -18.47
N THR A 9 -5.04 -6.40 -18.05
CA THR A 9 -5.80 -6.74 -16.85
C THR A 9 -4.89 -6.62 -15.64
N LEU A 10 -5.41 -6.00 -14.58
CA LEU A 10 -4.82 -5.72 -13.27
C LEU A 10 -4.25 -6.97 -12.52
N HIS A 11 -4.21 -8.13 -13.19
CA HIS A 11 -4.03 -9.46 -12.62
C HIS A 11 -2.85 -10.25 -13.20
N ALA A 12 -2.13 -9.72 -14.20
CA ALA A 12 -1.06 -10.46 -14.87
C ALA A 12 0.35 -10.32 -14.22
N ASP A 13 0.52 -9.44 -13.24
CA ASP A 13 1.82 -9.18 -12.56
C ASP A 13 2.07 -10.12 -11.36
N GLY A 14 2.00 -11.44 -11.56
CA GLY A 14 2.44 -12.43 -10.55
C GLY A 14 1.86 -12.21 -9.14
N ASP A 15 0.57 -11.90 -9.08
CA ASP A 15 -0.24 -11.70 -7.86
C ASP A 15 0.13 -10.52 -6.94
N ARG A 16 1.05 -9.61 -7.32
CA ARG A 16 1.43 -8.48 -6.44
C ARG A 16 1.71 -7.18 -7.19
N GLN A 17 0.68 -6.37 -7.36
CA GLN A 17 0.82 -5.02 -7.91
C GLN A 17 1.17 -4.02 -6.79
N TRP A 18 2.37 -3.46 -6.86
CA TRP A 18 2.81 -2.31 -6.05
C TRP A 18 2.27 -0.98 -6.58
N GLY A 19 1.19 -0.99 -7.37
CA GLY A 19 0.65 0.19 -8.06
C GLY A 19 0.47 1.40 -7.12
N ALA A 20 0.09 1.15 -5.87
CA ALA A 20 -0.06 2.20 -4.86
C ALA A 20 1.27 2.84 -4.38
N LEU A 21 2.41 2.15 -4.51
CA LEU A 21 3.75 2.70 -4.28
C LEU A 21 4.30 3.42 -5.52
N THR A 22 4.00 2.93 -6.73
CA THR A 22 4.66 3.39 -7.97
C THR A 22 4.05 4.63 -8.59
N THR A 23 2.75 4.91 -8.40
CA THR A 23 2.12 6.14 -8.94
C THR A 23 2.80 7.42 -8.44
N ASN A 24 3.35 7.40 -7.22
CA ASN A 24 4.00 8.56 -6.64
C ASN A 24 5.36 8.91 -7.30
N VAL A 25 6.08 7.94 -7.87
CA VAL A 25 7.42 8.23 -8.39
C VAL A 25 7.34 9.08 -9.64
N SER A 26 6.56 8.69 -10.65
CA SER A 26 6.39 9.46 -11.88
C SER A 26 5.67 10.79 -11.63
N GLU A 27 4.64 10.82 -10.79
CA GLU A 27 3.93 12.05 -10.43
C GLU A 27 4.84 13.07 -9.73
N SER A 28 5.81 12.60 -8.93
CA SER A 28 6.75 13.49 -8.25
C SER A 28 7.66 14.28 -9.21
N PHE A 29 7.78 13.88 -10.48
CA PHE A 29 8.56 14.58 -11.50
C PHE A 29 7.70 15.48 -12.40
N ASN A 30 6.38 15.38 -12.37
CA ASN A 30 5.50 16.18 -13.24
C ASN A 30 5.70 17.69 -13.06
N GLY A 31 5.93 18.15 -11.82
CA GLY A 31 6.24 19.55 -11.54
C GLY A 31 7.55 20.01 -12.18
N LEU A 32 8.60 19.20 -12.07
CA LEU A 32 9.90 19.47 -12.69
C LEU A 32 9.79 19.51 -14.22
N LEU A 33 9.12 18.52 -14.82
CA LEU A 33 8.96 18.42 -16.27
C LEU A 33 8.16 19.58 -16.84
N LYS A 34 7.17 20.10 -16.10
CA LYS A 34 6.44 21.32 -16.48
C LYS A 34 7.35 22.55 -16.48
N PHE A 35 8.21 22.69 -15.47
CA PHE A 35 9.17 23.80 -15.37
C PHE A 35 10.26 23.72 -16.46
N ALA A 36 10.64 22.51 -16.86
CA ALA A 36 11.69 22.29 -17.85
C ALA A 36 11.25 22.47 -19.31
N ARG A 37 9.99 22.86 -19.56
CA ARG A 37 9.48 23.10 -20.92
C ARG A 37 10.22 24.26 -21.59
N GLY A 38 10.67 24.03 -22.82
CA GLY A 38 11.43 25.02 -23.60
C GLY A 38 12.93 25.07 -23.31
N LEU A 39 13.44 24.20 -22.42
CA LEU A 39 14.88 24.03 -22.22
C LEU A 39 15.47 23.05 -23.22
N LEU A 40 16.78 23.20 -23.48
CA LEU A 40 17.55 22.21 -24.24
C LEU A 40 17.50 20.84 -23.55
N ALA A 41 17.53 19.76 -24.33
CA ALA A 41 17.49 18.39 -23.82
C ALA A 41 18.58 18.13 -22.76
N THR A 42 19.79 18.67 -22.96
CA THR A 42 20.91 18.58 -22.02
C THR A 42 20.62 19.24 -20.68
N SER A 43 19.92 20.37 -20.68
CA SER A 43 19.51 21.07 -19.45
C SER A 43 18.46 20.27 -18.69
N ILE A 44 17.48 19.68 -19.39
CA ILE A 44 16.44 18.85 -18.78
C ILE A 44 17.07 17.64 -18.08
N VAL A 45 18.00 16.95 -18.75
CA VAL A 45 18.72 15.80 -18.18
C VAL A 45 19.51 16.20 -16.94
N ARG A 46 20.30 17.29 -17.01
CA ARG A 46 21.10 17.77 -15.87
C ARG A 46 20.23 18.14 -14.67
N MET A 47 19.13 18.85 -14.89
CA MET A 47 18.19 19.24 -13.82
C MET A 47 17.51 18.03 -13.18
N THR A 48 17.09 17.07 -14.01
CA THR A 48 16.43 15.85 -13.54
C THR A 48 17.41 15.01 -12.72
N PHE A 49 18.64 14.84 -13.21
CA PHE A 49 19.69 14.15 -12.46
C PHE A 49 19.99 14.81 -11.12
N LYS A 50 20.21 16.14 -11.10
CA LYS A 50 20.46 16.88 -9.87
C LYS A 50 19.32 16.71 -8.86
N GLN A 51 18.08 16.88 -9.30
CA GLN A 51 16.92 16.74 -8.41
C GLN A 51 16.73 15.30 -7.92
N MET A 52 17.03 14.29 -8.75
CA MET A 52 17.02 12.89 -8.32
C MET A 52 18.06 12.64 -7.22
N ALA A 53 19.29 13.12 -7.40
CA ALA A 53 20.35 12.97 -6.41
C ALA A 53 20.01 13.66 -5.09
N GLU A 54 19.52 14.90 -5.13
CA GLU A 54 19.07 15.64 -3.94
C GLU A 54 17.96 14.88 -3.19
N ARG A 55 16.92 14.42 -3.91
CA ARG A 55 15.83 13.64 -3.32
C ARG A 55 16.29 12.32 -2.73
N PHE A 56 17.27 11.66 -3.35
CA PHE A 56 17.82 10.40 -2.85
C PHE A 56 18.48 10.61 -1.49
N VAL A 57 19.32 11.65 -1.37
CA VAL A 57 19.99 12.02 -0.11
C VAL A 57 18.97 12.43 0.95
N GLU A 58 18.01 13.28 0.61
CA GLU A 58 16.95 13.72 1.54
C GLU A 58 16.13 12.54 2.08
N ARG A 59 15.74 11.61 1.21
CA ARG A 59 14.96 10.42 1.59
C ARG A 59 15.77 9.45 2.44
N HIS A 60 17.03 9.20 2.09
CA HIS A 60 17.91 8.39 2.91
C HIS A 60 18.07 8.98 4.32
N ARG A 61 18.34 10.29 4.40
CA ARG A 61 18.48 11.00 5.67
C ARG A 61 17.21 10.91 6.52
N ALA A 62 16.06 11.24 5.94
CA ALA A 62 14.78 11.21 6.66
C ALA A 62 14.43 9.79 7.14
N ALA A 63 14.72 8.76 6.34
CA ALA A 63 14.51 7.37 6.74
C ALA A 63 15.51 6.92 7.81
N SER A 64 16.76 7.35 7.73
CA SER A 64 17.78 7.08 8.76
C SER A 64 17.38 7.69 10.10
N GLU A 65 16.90 8.93 10.12
CA GLU A 65 16.39 9.58 11.34
C GLU A 65 15.19 8.82 11.95
N LEU A 66 14.35 8.19 11.14
CA LEU A 66 13.27 7.32 11.62
C LEU A 66 13.82 6.00 12.18
N MET A 67 14.87 5.46 11.55
CA MET A 67 15.53 4.23 11.98
C MET A 67 16.20 4.42 13.34
N ASP A 68 16.89 5.54 13.53
CA ASP A 68 17.52 5.92 14.81
C ASP A 68 16.48 6.09 15.94
N LYS A 69 15.27 6.54 15.59
CA LYS A 69 14.13 6.64 16.51
C LYS A 69 13.44 5.29 16.77
N GLY A 70 13.91 4.20 16.18
CA GLY A 70 13.31 2.87 16.32
C GLY A 70 11.94 2.73 15.66
N VAL A 71 11.60 3.59 14.71
CA VAL A 71 10.30 3.51 14.01
C VAL A 71 10.32 2.31 13.07
N GLN A 72 9.35 1.40 13.23
CA GLN A 72 9.31 0.15 12.45
C GLN A 72 8.87 0.35 10.99
N PHE A 73 7.84 1.17 10.75
CA PHE A 73 7.22 1.34 9.44
C PHE A 73 7.16 2.80 9.01
N MET A 74 7.20 3.03 7.69
CA MET A 74 7.13 4.37 7.12
C MET A 74 5.79 5.05 7.48
N PRO A 75 5.79 6.37 7.79
CA PRO A 75 4.56 7.06 8.23
C PRO A 75 3.41 7.06 7.21
N ILE A 76 3.72 7.16 5.92
CA ILE A 76 2.71 7.25 4.85
C ILE A 76 1.81 6.01 4.78
N PRO A 77 2.34 4.77 4.62
CA PRO A 77 1.51 3.57 4.65
C PRO A 77 0.78 3.42 5.99
N MET A 78 1.41 3.80 7.11
CA MET A 78 0.78 3.71 8.43
C MET A 78 -0.41 4.67 8.60
N ARG A 79 -0.43 5.84 7.95
CA ARG A 79 -1.64 6.70 7.92
C ARG A 79 -2.83 5.99 7.27
N LYS A 80 -2.59 5.23 6.19
CA LYS A 80 -3.63 4.42 5.54
C LYS A 80 -4.05 3.24 6.41
N PHE A 81 -3.08 2.56 7.01
CA PHE A 81 -3.33 1.47 7.97
C PHE A 81 -4.24 1.93 9.11
N GLU A 82 -3.94 3.06 9.75
CA GLU A 82 -4.75 3.63 10.83
C GLU A 82 -6.16 4.03 10.38
N LYS A 83 -6.31 4.50 9.12
CA LYS A 83 -7.64 4.74 8.54
C LYS A 83 -8.43 3.44 8.40
N TYR A 84 -7.81 2.33 7.99
CA TYR A 84 -8.47 1.03 7.94
C TYR A 84 -8.81 0.50 9.32
N LYS A 85 -7.91 0.68 10.29
CA LYS A 85 -8.12 0.27 11.69
C LYS A 85 -9.33 0.98 12.29
N ARG A 86 -9.45 2.30 12.11
CA ARG A 86 -10.63 3.06 12.53
C ARG A 86 -11.91 2.59 11.84
N ARG A 87 -11.84 2.27 10.55
CA ARG A 87 -13.01 1.80 9.79
C ARG A 87 -13.46 0.40 10.23
N ALA A 88 -12.51 -0.47 10.60
CA ALA A 88 -12.78 -1.83 11.04
C ALA A 88 -13.73 -1.88 12.24
N TYR A 89 -13.63 -0.90 13.15
CA TYR A 89 -14.49 -0.80 14.34
C TYR A 89 -15.99 -0.89 14.01
N TRP A 90 -16.41 -0.26 12.91
CA TRP A 90 -17.81 -0.19 12.50
C TRP A 90 -18.32 -1.44 11.77
N HIS A 91 -17.43 -2.36 11.39
CA HIS A 91 -17.81 -3.58 10.69
C HIS A 91 -18.27 -4.67 11.66
N SER A 92 -19.17 -5.52 11.19
CA SER A 92 -19.70 -6.65 11.96
C SER A 92 -19.02 -7.93 11.53
N TYR A 93 -18.50 -8.67 12.49
CA TYR A 93 -18.08 -10.06 12.29
C TYR A 93 -19.34 -10.93 12.31
N LEU A 94 -19.45 -11.85 11.34
CA LEU A 94 -20.60 -12.76 11.27
C LEU A 94 -20.22 -14.17 11.71
N GLN A 95 -19.25 -14.78 11.04
CA GLN A 95 -18.86 -16.17 11.29
C GLN A 95 -17.44 -16.47 10.82
N TYR A 96 -16.92 -17.59 11.30
CA TYR A 96 -15.64 -18.16 10.90
C TYR A 96 -15.85 -19.63 10.53
N ASP A 97 -15.57 -19.95 9.28
CA ASP A 97 -15.52 -21.30 8.76
C ASP A 97 -14.14 -21.88 9.11
N HIS A 98 -14.12 -22.72 10.14
CA HIS A 98 -12.90 -23.36 10.64
C HIS A 98 -12.29 -24.33 9.62
N ASP A 99 -13.10 -25.02 8.82
CA ASP A 99 -12.64 -26.02 7.85
C ASP A 99 -11.90 -25.34 6.69
N ARG A 100 -12.36 -24.16 6.28
CA ARG A 100 -11.77 -23.39 5.18
C ARG A 100 -10.81 -22.28 5.64
N GLY A 101 -10.79 -21.95 6.93
CA GLY A 101 -10.07 -20.81 7.47
C GLY A 101 -10.57 -19.46 6.93
N ILE A 102 -11.88 -19.35 6.66
CA ILE A 102 -12.50 -18.16 6.05
C ILE A 102 -13.37 -17.43 7.07
N PHE A 103 -13.16 -16.13 7.19
CA PHE A 103 -13.99 -15.23 7.97
C PHE A 103 -15.01 -14.51 7.08
N GLU A 104 -16.19 -14.26 7.63
CA GLU A 104 -17.19 -13.42 7.01
C GLU A 104 -17.41 -12.12 7.79
N VAL A 105 -17.31 -11.00 7.08
CA VAL A 105 -17.44 -9.65 7.64
C VAL A 105 -18.45 -8.85 6.84
N ARG A 106 -19.37 -8.20 7.54
CA ARG A 106 -20.36 -7.28 6.98
C ARG A 106 -19.92 -5.84 7.19
N THR A 107 -19.95 -5.05 6.12
CA THR A 107 -19.64 -3.63 6.20
C THR A 107 -20.72 -2.85 6.94
N ALA A 108 -20.29 -1.82 7.67
CA ALA A 108 -21.19 -0.89 8.35
C ALA A 108 -22.09 -0.20 7.34
N ILE A 109 -23.35 0.05 7.71
CA ILE A 109 -24.26 0.88 6.93
C ILE A 109 -23.90 2.35 7.18
N CYS A 110 -23.74 3.13 6.10
CA CYS A 110 -23.50 4.57 6.15
C CYS A 110 -24.29 5.25 5.01
N GLY A 111 -25.44 5.82 5.36
CA GLY A 111 -26.41 6.30 4.38
C GLY A 111 -26.90 5.16 3.48
N HIS A 112 -26.77 5.33 2.16
CA HIS A 112 -27.14 4.32 1.16
C HIS A 112 -26.01 3.33 0.81
N TRP A 113 -24.86 3.42 1.49
CA TRP A 113 -23.70 2.57 1.25
C TRP A 113 -23.46 1.59 2.40
N GLY A 114 -22.85 0.44 2.10
CA GLY A 114 -22.48 -0.56 3.11
C GLY A 114 -23.34 -1.82 3.03
N ASN A 115 -23.46 -2.54 4.15
CA ASN A 115 -24.15 -3.83 4.24
C ASN A 115 -23.60 -4.95 3.32
N ASN A 116 -22.46 -4.73 2.67
CA ASN A 116 -21.79 -5.70 1.82
C ASN A 116 -21.11 -6.78 2.65
N LEU A 117 -21.23 -8.03 2.20
CA LEU A 117 -20.54 -9.18 2.76
C LEU A 117 -19.17 -9.32 2.09
N HIS A 118 -18.13 -9.52 2.90
CA HIS A 118 -16.78 -9.82 2.43
C HIS A 118 -16.25 -11.07 3.12
N THR A 119 -15.55 -11.89 2.33
CA THR A 119 -14.79 -13.03 2.82
C THR A 119 -13.34 -12.60 3.03
N VAL A 120 -12.74 -13.09 4.10
CA VAL A 120 -11.33 -12.88 4.44
C VAL A 120 -10.71 -14.24 4.70
N ASN A 121 -9.57 -14.52 4.06
CA ASN A 121 -8.75 -15.68 4.38
C ASN A 121 -7.41 -15.16 4.91
N GLU A 122 -7.12 -15.47 6.17
CA GLU A 122 -5.92 -14.97 6.86
C GLU A 122 -4.66 -15.63 6.29
N ALA A 123 -4.67 -16.96 6.11
CA ALA A 123 -3.53 -17.74 5.65
C ALA A 123 -3.06 -17.31 4.24
N SER A 124 -4.01 -17.06 3.33
CA SER A 124 -3.69 -16.57 1.98
C SER A 124 -3.59 -15.05 1.89
N ARG A 125 -3.74 -14.32 3.00
CA ARG A 125 -3.72 -12.84 3.06
C ARG A 125 -4.71 -12.20 2.08
N PHE A 126 -5.87 -12.83 1.94
CA PHE A 126 -6.87 -12.48 0.96
C PHE A 126 -8.09 -11.81 1.61
N CYS A 127 -8.66 -10.85 0.90
CA CYS A 127 -10.00 -10.37 1.16
C CYS A 127 -10.72 -10.11 -0.15
N SER A 128 -11.99 -10.49 -0.26
CA SER A 128 -12.78 -10.30 -1.49
C SER A 128 -12.91 -8.84 -1.95
N CYS A 129 -12.59 -7.87 -1.09
CA CYS A 129 -12.50 -6.46 -1.49
C CYS A 129 -11.24 -6.09 -2.31
N GLY A 130 -10.30 -7.02 -2.51
CA GLY A 130 -9.06 -6.84 -3.28
C GLY A 130 -7.98 -5.96 -2.61
N LYS A 131 -8.34 -5.15 -1.63
CA LYS A 131 -7.44 -4.15 -1.01
C LYS A 131 -6.20 -4.75 -0.34
N TRP A 132 -6.29 -5.96 0.21
CA TRP A 132 -5.14 -6.57 0.87
C TRP A 132 -4.04 -6.90 -0.15
N ILE A 133 -4.41 -7.48 -1.30
CA ILE A 133 -3.49 -7.74 -2.40
C ILE A 133 -2.93 -6.43 -2.96
N ILE A 134 -3.78 -5.42 -3.20
CA ILE A 134 -3.35 -4.15 -3.83
C ILE A 134 -2.41 -3.34 -2.93
N TYR A 135 -2.67 -3.30 -1.63
CA TYR A 135 -1.93 -2.45 -0.70
C TYR A 135 -0.93 -3.21 0.16
N HIS A 136 -0.79 -4.52 0.01
CA HIS A 136 0.14 -5.36 0.78
C HIS A 136 0.03 -5.13 2.30
N MET A 137 -1.19 -4.84 2.76
CA MET A 137 -1.52 -4.62 4.16
C MET A 137 -2.98 -4.96 4.40
N SER A 138 -3.31 -5.44 5.60
CA SER A 138 -4.67 -5.81 5.97
C SER A 138 -5.66 -4.67 5.73
N CYS A 139 -6.77 -4.96 5.06
CA CYS A 139 -7.87 -4.01 4.89
C CYS A 139 -8.74 -3.93 6.16
N ALA A 140 -9.70 -3.00 6.20
CA ALA A 140 -10.60 -2.84 7.34
C ALA A 140 -11.40 -4.12 7.68
N HIS A 141 -11.73 -4.96 6.69
CA HIS A 141 -12.44 -6.23 6.93
C HIS A 141 -11.52 -7.24 7.62
N ALA A 142 -10.30 -7.43 7.12
CA ALA A 142 -9.32 -8.31 7.74
C ALA A 142 -8.99 -7.88 9.16
N MET A 143 -8.82 -6.57 9.38
CA MET A 143 -8.62 -6.02 10.72
C MET A 143 -9.78 -6.30 11.67
N LYS A 144 -11.03 -6.33 11.18
CA LYS A 144 -12.18 -6.72 12.01
C LYS A 144 -12.10 -8.20 12.40
N CYS A 145 -11.70 -9.08 11.49
CA CYS A 145 -11.47 -10.50 11.81
C CYS A 145 -10.38 -10.64 12.87
N PHE A 146 -9.26 -9.96 12.69
CA PHE A 146 -8.12 -10.03 13.60
C PHE A 146 -8.46 -9.60 15.02
N GLN A 147 -9.29 -8.57 15.18
CA GLN A 147 -9.81 -8.16 16.49
C GLN A 147 -10.61 -9.28 17.17
N GLN A 148 -11.33 -10.11 16.40
CA GLN A 148 -12.14 -11.20 16.94
C GLN A 148 -11.31 -12.39 17.39
N VAL A 149 -10.19 -12.67 16.72
CA VAL A 149 -9.32 -13.83 17.00
C VAL A 149 -8.00 -13.46 17.71
N GLY A 150 -7.85 -12.21 18.16
CA GLY A 150 -6.67 -11.76 18.91
C GLY A 150 -5.39 -11.63 18.08
N LEU A 151 -5.49 -11.45 16.76
CA LEU A 151 -4.33 -11.30 15.88
C LEU A 151 -3.86 -9.84 15.77
N GLY A 152 -2.54 -9.65 15.73
CA GLY A 152 -1.92 -8.34 15.54
C GLY A 152 -1.94 -7.90 14.08
N ALA A 153 -2.79 -6.94 13.72
CA ALA A 153 -2.92 -6.45 12.34
C ALA A 153 -1.59 -5.93 11.72
N THR A 154 -0.68 -5.43 12.55
CA THR A 154 0.66 -4.95 12.12
C THR A 154 1.53 -6.08 11.58
N ASN A 155 1.29 -7.34 11.98
CA ASN A 155 2.04 -8.50 11.48
C ASN A 155 1.77 -8.79 10.00
N TYR A 156 0.72 -8.17 9.44
CA TYR A 156 0.30 -8.33 8.06
C TYR A 156 0.60 -7.11 7.20
N VAL A 157 1.37 -6.15 7.71
CA VAL A 157 1.97 -5.06 6.92
C VAL A 157 3.23 -5.59 6.26
N ASP A 158 3.32 -5.48 4.94
CA ASP A 158 4.48 -5.98 4.21
C ASP A 158 5.79 -5.28 4.64
N ARG A 159 6.88 -6.07 4.70
CA ARG A 159 8.21 -5.60 5.11
C ARG A 159 8.75 -4.50 4.19
N GLN A 160 8.30 -4.40 2.94
CA GLN A 160 8.68 -3.31 2.04
C GLN A 160 8.21 -1.93 2.54
N TYR A 161 7.25 -1.87 3.47
CA TYR A 161 6.87 -0.63 4.16
C TYR A 161 7.74 -0.31 5.38
N SER A 162 8.68 -1.19 5.76
CA SER A 162 9.56 -0.96 6.91
C SER A 162 10.53 0.18 6.64
N VAL A 163 10.90 0.90 7.70
CA VAL A 163 11.93 1.94 7.61
C VAL A 163 13.25 1.34 7.13
N ALA A 164 13.62 0.15 7.60
CA ALA A 164 14.82 -0.55 7.17
C ALA A 164 14.85 -0.85 5.65
N ALA A 165 13.73 -1.35 5.09
CA ALA A 165 13.62 -1.57 3.64
C ALA A 165 13.73 -0.25 2.86
N TYR A 166 13.16 0.82 3.40
CA TYR A 166 13.27 2.16 2.81
C TYR A 166 14.72 2.66 2.83
N VAL A 167 15.43 2.60 3.97
CA VAL A 167 16.86 2.98 4.07
C VAL A 167 17.69 2.21 3.04
N ASN A 168 17.50 0.89 2.96
CA ASN A 168 18.21 0.04 1.99
C ASN A 168 17.88 0.37 0.52
N THR A 169 16.69 0.94 0.25
CA THR A 169 16.34 1.42 -1.10
C THR A 169 17.13 2.67 -1.48
N TYR A 170 17.59 3.45 -0.49
CA TYR A 170 18.29 4.72 -0.67
C TYR A 170 19.75 4.68 -0.17
N SER A 171 20.35 3.51 0.04
CA SER A 171 21.69 3.38 0.62
C SER A 171 22.86 3.55 -0.37
N GLY A 172 22.57 3.54 -1.68
CA GLY A 172 23.58 3.76 -2.74
C GLY A 172 24.41 2.54 -3.07
#